data_AF-A0A8J5NS90-F1
#
_entry.id   AF-A0A8J5NS90-F1
#
_cell.length_a   1.000
_cell.length_b   1.000
_cell.length_c   1.000
_cell.angle_alpha   90.00
_cell.angle_beta   90.00
_cell.angle_gamma   90.00
#
_symmetry.space_group_name_H-M   'P 1'
#
loop_
_entity.id
_entity.type
_entity.pdbx_description
1 polymer ?
#
loop_
_entity_poly.entity_id
_entity_poly.type
_entity_poly.pdbx_seq_one_letter_code
_entity_poly.pdbx_strand_id
1 'polypeptide(L)'
;MAPNDEESRKALATLIATATTLLEQLQSTLTTIQRNPLTPATPSSSPETTSINALSLARDTSLLIRAHSTKISLLIINEPFTPSAISTVIRELIKGPIPGLATAAQACTPDLYTSVVRKELAYRCQKVLVELWGLLKRVPDDGKVIPALGRDGSKGSLVLTGKLWSACDEVVKLADLGVGGFYVRKAEEWRDTLKDVMEELKEWGEEEDDEDDVDGLADDMNNASLTEQEMVDDLMNSSSAIPKSDPDKIRPRLDSTLKRLRMIVLLYQAISKRRFKKLPKDTTTGDIPSKLDKAASVLETLPDNFGDLAGAFYELDAEEIDRLMEECFESAVGVSEVLKLGWEGESDEFSEWMEKFKVEVKKT
;
A
#
# COMPACT_ATOMS: atom_id res chain seq x y z
N MET A 1 -26.90 46.06 -1.41
CA MET A 1 -25.79 46.59 -0.60
C MET A 1 -24.72 45.50 -0.54
N ALA A 2 -23.46 45.84 -0.84
CA ALA A 2 -22.37 44.89 -0.59
C ALA A 2 -22.32 44.62 0.93
N PRO A 3 -22.19 43.34 1.36
CA PRO A 3 -22.10 43.02 2.78
C PRO A 3 -20.92 43.77 3.41
N ASN A 4 -21.08 44.24 4.64
CA ASN A 4 -19.97 44.82 5.38
C ASN A 4 -18.86 43.76 5.55
N ASP A 5 -17.60 44.18 5.60
CA ASP A 5 -16.43 43.30 5.67
C ASP A 5 -16.50 42.36 6.90
N GLU A 6 -17.06 42.87 8.01
CA GLU A 6 -17.34 42.10 9.24
C GLU A 6 -18.43 41.03 9.04
N GLU A 7 -19.49 41.31 8.29
CA GLU A 7 -20.53 40.33 7.98
C GLU A 7 -19.99 39.22 7.08
N SER A 8 -19.14 39.60 6.11
CA SER A 8 -18.48 38.67 5.21
C SER A 8 -17.52 37.74 5.95
N ARG A 9 -16.80 38.24 6.97
CA ARG A 9 -15.96 37.43 7.86
C ARG A 9 -16.77 36.44 8.69
N LYS A 10 -17.85 36.89 9.32
CA LYS A 10 -18.73 36.00 10.10
C LYS A 10 -19.32 34.89 9.23
N ALA A 11 -19.79 35.24 8.04
CA ALA A 11 -20.32 34.27 7.09
C ALA A 11 -19.26 33.24 6.66
N LEU A 12 -18.02 33.68 6.42
CA LEU A 12 -16.90 32.80 6.12
C LEU A 12 -16.61 31.83 7.29
N ALA A 13 -16.55 32.34 8.52
CA ALA A 13 -16.31 31.52 9.71
C ALA A 13 -17.37 30.44 9.91
N THR A 14 -18.66 30.80 9.77
CA THR A 14 -19.77 29.82 9.82
C THR A 14 -19.66 28.78 8.70
N LEU A 15 -19.25 29.20 7.51
CA LEU A 15 -19.10 28.31 6.36
C LEU A 15 -17.93 27.33 6.54
N ILE A 16 -16.79 27.80 7.08
CA ILE A 16 -15.65 26.95 7.44
C ILE A 16 -16.08 25.92 8.48
N ALA A 17 -16.79 26.34 9.54
CA ALA A 17 -17.30 25.42 10.55
C ALA A 17 -18.18 24.32 9.93
N THR A 18 -19.13 24.72 9.07
CA THR A 18 -20.01 23.80 8.33
C THR A 18 -19.21 22.83 7.46
N ALA A 19 -18.23 23.33 6.70
CA ALA A 19 -17.35 22.52 5.86
C ALA A 19 -16.56 21.51 6.70
N THR A 20 -16.00 21.94 7.83
CA THR A 20 -15.20 21.06 8.70
C THR A 20 -16.04 19.93 9.31
N THR A 21 -17.27 20.22 9.74
CA THR A 21 -18.20 19.19 10.24
C THR A 21 -18.58 18.19 9.14
N LEU A 22 -18.84 18.66 7.91
CA LEU A 22 -19.11 17.78 6.78
C LEU A 22 -17.91 16.87 6.49
N LEU A 23 -16.69 17.43 6.47
CA LEU A 23 -15.47 16.67 6.24
C LEU A 23 -15.28 15.58 7.30
N GLU A 24 -15.50 15.88 8.58
CA GLU A 24 -15.41 14.90 9.67
C GLU A 24 -16.44 13.75 9.50
N GLN A 25 -17.68 14.08 9.15
CA GLN A 25 -18.73 13.07 8.89
C GLN A 25 -18.38 12.15 7.71
N LEU A 26 -17.88 12.73 6.61
CA LEU A 26 -17.47 11.95 5.45
C LEU A 26 -16.21 11.12 5.72
N GLN A 27 -15.25 11.65 6.48
CA GLN A 27 -14.08 10.88 6.93
C GLN A 27 -14.49 9.66 7.79
N SER A 28 -15.49 9.80 8.66
CA SER A 28 -16.04 8.68 9.43
C SER A 28 -16.67 7.61 8.52
N THR A 29 -17.40 8.04 7.50
CA THR A 29 -17.97 7.15 6.48
C THR A 29 -16.87 6.37 5.74
N LEU A 30 -15.82 7.05 5.30
CA LEU A 30 -14.69 6.43 4.61
C LEU A 30 -13.91 5.47 5.52
N THR A 31 -13.75 5.80 6.81
CA THR A 31 -13.16 4.90 7.81
C THR A 31 -13.95 3.61 7.93
N THR A 32 -15.28 3.71 7.93
CA THR A 32 -16.17 2.54 8.00
C THR A 32 -15.97 1.64 6.78
N ILE A 33 -15.84 2.22 5.57
CA ILE A 33 -15.57 1.48 4.34
C ILE A 33 -14.20 0.79 4.39
N GLN A 34 -13.16 1.48 4.88
CA GLN A 34 -11.82 0.89 5.00
C GLN A 34 -11.79 -0.30 5.96
N ARG A 35 -12.50 -0.21 7.09
CA ARG A 35 -12.60 -1.29 8.08
C ARG A 35 -13.44 -2.46 7.58
N ASN A 36 -14.48 -2.18 6.80
CA ASN A 36 -15.42 -3.19 6.30
C ASN A 36 -15.66 -3.02 4.78
N PRO A 37 -14.66 -3.33 3.93
CA PRO A 37 -14.75 -3.09 2.49
C PRO A 37 -15.76 -3.99 1.77
N LEU A 38 -16.16 -5.10 2.41
CA LEU A 38 -17.14 -6.04 1.86
C LEU A 38 -18.58 -5.57 2.01
N THR A 39 -18.88 -4.62 2.89
CA THR A 39 -20.26 -4.19 3.17
C THR A 39 -20.82 -3.37 2.00
N PRO A 40 -21.85 -3.83 1.26
CA PRO A 40 -22.43 -3.07 0.17
C PRO A 40 -22.96 -1.72 0.68
N ALA A 41 -22.87 -0.66 -0.13
CA ALA A 41 -23.56 0.58 0.20
C ALA A 41 -25.09 0.31 0.20
N THR A 42 -25.80 0.75 1.23
CA THR A 42 -27.26 0.64 1.31
C THR A 42 -27.87 1.27 0.05
N PRO A 43 -28.72 0.56 -0.72
CA PRO A 43 -29.29 1.12 -1.94
C PRO A 43 -30.27 2.24 -1.57
N SER A 44 -29.90 3.48 -1.84
CA SER A 44 -30.87 4.58 -1.91
C SER A 44 -31.78 4.32 -3.11
N SER A 45 -33.06 4.13 -2.83
CA SER A 45 -34.13 3.92 -3.82
C SER A 45 -34.25 5.13 -4.76
N SER A 46 -33.61 5.05 -5.91
CA SER A 46 -33.88 5.94 -7.04
C SER A 46 -33.74 5.13 -8.34
N PRO A 47 -34.80 5.05 -9.17
CA PRO A 47 -34.73 4.36 -10.44
C PRO A 47 -33.98 5.23 -11.45
N GLU A 48 -33.21 4.59 -12.33
CA GLU A 48 -32.50 5.20 -13.47
C GLU A 48 -31.28 6.06 -13.10
N THR A 49 -30.14 5.41 -12.77
CA THR A 49 -28.84 6.08 -12.88
C THR A 49 -27.95 5.31 -13.84
N THR A 50 -27.47 5.99 -14.88
CA THR A 50 -26.23 5.66 -15.58
C THR A 50 -25.21 5.18 -14.56
N SER A 51 -24.68 3.97 -14.73
CA SER A 51 -23.71 3.37 -13.81
C SER A 51 -22.57 4.36 -13.54
N ILE A 52 -22.46 4.85 -12.30
CA ILE A 52 -21.43 5.81 -11.93
C ILE A 52 -20.07 5.09 -11.97
N ASN A 53 -19.14 5.58 -12.79
CA ASN A 53 -17.77 5.10 -12.76
C ASN A 53 -17.05 5.69 -11.55
N ALA A 54 -16.83 4.86 -10.52
CA ALA A 54 -16.30 5.29 -9.24
C ALA A 54 -14.90 5.92 -9.36
N LEU A 55 -14.01 5.31 -10.13
CA LEU A 55 -12.63 5.80 -10.31
C LEU A 55 -12.60 7.13 -11.06
N SER A 56 -13.43 7.29 -12.10
CA SER A 56 -13.53 8.55 -12.85
C SER A 56 -14.08 9.67 -11.97
N LEU A 57 -15.12 9.38 -11.17
CA LEU A 57 -15.67 10.36 -10.23
C LEU A 57 -14.63 10.77 -9.18
N ALA A 58 -13.88 9.81 -8.62
CA ALA A 58 -12.80 10.11 -7.68
C ALA A 58 -11.72 11.00 -8.31
N ARG A 59 -11.29 10.68 -9.53
CA ARG A 59 -10.29 11.48 -10.28
C ARG A 59 -10.76 12.93 -10.46
N ASP A 60 -11.94 13.11 -11.03
CA ASP A 60 -12.43 14.43 -11.41
C ASP A 60 -12.70 15.30 -10.16
N THR A 61 -13.22 14.70 -9.08
CA THR A 61 -13.44 15.39 -7.81
C THR A 61 -12.12 15.75 -7.11
N SER A 62 -11.11 14.89 -7.14
CA SER A 62 -9.76 15.20 -6.65
C SER A 62 -9.10 16.33 -7.43
N LEU A 63 -9.22 16.37 -8.76
CA LEU A 63 -8.71 17.47 -9.58
C LEU A 63 -9.39 18.79 -9.24
N LEU A 64 -10.71 18.79 -9.04
CA LEU A 64 -11.44 19.98 -8.62
C LEU A 64 -10.98 20.44 -7.23
N ILE A 65 -10.85 19.54 -6.25
CA ILE A 65 -10.35 19.88 -4.91
C ILE A 65 -8.95 20.49 -4.98
N ARG A 66 -8.06 19.92 -5.79
CA ARG A 66 -6.71 20.47 -6.02
C ARG A 66 -6.75 21.88 -6.61
N ALA A 67 -7.65 22.14 -7.56
CA ALA A 67 -7.82 23.48 -8.14
C ALA A 67 -8.37 24.49 -7.12
N HIS A 68 -9.39 24.11 -6.34
CA HIS A 68 -9.95 24.96 -5.29
C HIS A 68 -8.96 25.20 -4.15
N SER A 69 -8.14 24.21 -3.78
CA SER A 69 -7.12 24.38 -2.74
C SER A 69 -6.06 25.40 -3.14
N THR A 70 -5.67 25.41 -4.41
CA THR A 70 -4.79 26.45 -4.98
C THR A 70 -5.42 27.83 -4.84
N LYS A 71 -6.70 27.98 -5.21
CA LYS A 71 -7.43 29.24 -5.08
C LYS A 71 -7.49 29.71 -3.62
N ILE A 72 -7.86 28.83 -2.68
CA ILE A 72 -7.90 29.15 -1.25
C ILE A 72 -6.53 29.61 -0.76
N SER A 73 -5.48 28.85 -1.10
CA SER A 73 -4.11 29.12 -0.65
C SER A 73 -3.62 30.48 -1.15
N LEU A 74 -3.95 30.86 -2.39
CA LEU A 74 -3.63 32.18 -2.93
C LEU A 74 -4.43 33.29 -2.25
N LEU A 75 -5.72 33.07 -1.97
CA LEU A 75 -6.59 34.07 -1.34
C LEU A 75 -6.21 34.36 0.12
N ILE A 76 -5.62 33.39 0.84
CA ILE A 76 -5.24 33.59 2.24
C ILE A 76 -3.84 34.17 2.42
N ILE A 77 -2.99 34.20 1.38
CA ILE A 77 -1.63 34.77 1.47
C ILE A 77 -1.46 36.11 0.76
N ASN A 78 -2.38 36.50 -0.12
CA ASN A 78 -2.27 37.71 -0.93
C ASN A 78 -3.24 38.80 -0.46
N GLU A 79 -2.77 40.03 -0.38
CA GLU A 79 -3.62 41.20 -0.10
C GLU A 79 -4.34 41.68 -1.36
N PRO A 80 -5.59 42.20 -1.24
CA PRO A 80 -6.39 42.29 -0.02
C PRO A 80 -7.03 40.96 0.39
N PHE A 81 -7.15 40.71 1.70
CA PHE A 81 -7.92 39.58 2.20
C PHE A 81 -9.39 39.73 1.78
N THR A 82 -9.92 38.72 1.09
CA THR A 82 -11.25 38.79 0.47
C THR A 82 -12.16 37.66 0.99
N PRO A 83 -12.83 37.83 2.14
CA PRO A 83 -13.61 36.77 2.78
C PRO A 83 -14.74 36.21 1.90
N SER A 84 -15.35 37.07 1.08
CA SER A 84 -16.43 36.70 0.15
C SER A 84 -15.93 35.79 -0.98
N ALA A 85 -14.73 36.03 -1.51
CA ALA A 85 -14.13 35.18 -2.53
C ALA A 85 -13.79 33.79 -1.99
N ILE A 86 -13.23 33.73 -0.77
CA ILE A 86 -12.95 32.45 -0.10
C ILE A 86 -14.28 31.70 0.16
N SER A 87 -15.30 32.42 0.61
CA SER A 87 -16.63 31.83 0.83
C SER A 87 -17.21 31.19 -0.43
N THR A 88 -17.06 31.82 -1.60
CA THR A 88 -17.50 31.24 -2.87
C THR A 88 -16.79 29.92 -3.16
N VAL A 89 -15.47 29.88 -3.01
CA VAL A 89 -14.68 28.66 -3.25
C VAL A 89 -15.08 27.52 -2.30
N ILE A 90 -15.31 27.84 -1.01
CA ILE A 90 -15.74 26.82 -0.03
C ILE A 90 -17.17 26.33 -0.34
N ARG A 91 -18.08 27.20 -0.78
CA ARG A 91 -19.43 26.78 -1.20
C ARG A 91 -19.40 25.83 -2.39
N GLU A 92 -18.53 26.08 -3.37
CA GLU A 92 -18.31 25.18 -4.52
C GLU A 92 -17.81 23.82 -4.06
N LEU A 93 -16.83 23.78 -3.16
CA LEU A 93 -16.31 22.55 -2.55
C LEU A 93 -17.39 21.73 -1.83
N ILE A 94 -18.19 22.38 -0.98
CA ILE A 94 -19.28 21.74 -0.23
C ILE A 94 -20.36 21.18 -1.18
N LYS A 95 -20.68 21.90 -2.25
CA LYS A 95 -21.78 21.53 -3.15
C LYS A 95 -21.47 20.31 -4.01
N GLY A 96 -20.20 20.05 -4.32
CA GLY A 96 -19.84 19.02 -5.30
C GLY A 96 -18.63 18.18 -4.93
N PRO A 97 -17.40 18.72 -5.04
CA PRO A 97 -16.19 17.90 -4.94
C PRO A 97 -16.02 17.15 -3.62
N ILE A 98 -16.39 17.75 -2.47
CA ILE A 98 -16.29 17.10 -1.15
C ILE A 98 -17.24 15.89 -1.06
N PRO A 99 -18.58 16.03 -1.26
CA PRO A 99 -19.47 14.87 -1.30
C PRO A 99 -19.13 13.88 -2.43
N GLY A 100 -18.63 14.37 -3.56
CA GLY A 100 -18.28 13.56 -4.72
C GLY A 100 -17.19 12.53 -4.43
N LEU A 101 -16.16 12.87 -3.63
CA LEU A 101 -15.14 11.91 -3.20
C LEU A 101 -15.71 10.77 -2.36
N ALA A 102 -16.57 11.11 -1.38
CA ALA A 102 -17.21 10.10 -0.55
C ALA A 102 -18.15 9.22 -1.38
N THR A 103 -18.90 9.82 -2.31
CA THR A 103 -19.78 9.12 -3.25
C THR A 103 -18.99 8.17 -4.14
N ALA A 104 -17.80 8.56 -4.61
CA ALA A 104 -16.93 7.71 -5.40
C ALA A 104 -16.51 6.44 -4.63
N ALA A 105 -16.08 6.60 -3.37
CA ALA A 105 -15.72 5.46 -2.52
C ALA A 105 -16.94 4.55 -2.20
N GLN A 106 -18.14 5.13 -2.06
CA GLN A 106 -19.37 4.37 -1.87
C GLN A 106 -19.80 3.60 -3.13
N ALA A 107 -19.63 4.22 -4.31
CA ALA A 107 -19.93 3.62 -5.61
C ALA A 107 -18.91 2.55 -6.04
N CYS A 108 -17.72 2.55 -5.45
CA CYS A 108 -16.69 1.54 -5.66
C CYS A 108 -17.06 0.23 -4.92
N THR A 109 -18.09 -0.47 -5.39
CA THR A 109 -18.54 -1.72 -4.74
C THR A 109 -17.54 -2.87 -4.97
N PRO A 110 -17.39 -3.79 -4.00
CA PRO A 110 -16.46 -4.91 -4.10
C PRO A 110 -16.81 -5.83 -5.28
N ASP A 111 -18.10 -5.96 -5.59
CA ASP A 111 -18.59 -6.81 -6.69
C ASP A 111 -18.19 -6.29 -8.08
N LEU A 112 -17.83 -5.01 -8.20
CA LEU A 112 -17.44 -4.39 -9.48
C LEU A 112 -15.94 -4.08 -9.52
N TYR A 113 -15.36 -3.64 -8.40
CA TYR A 113 -14.00 -3.09 -8.35
C TYR A 113 -13.02 -3.88 -7.49
N THR A 114 -13.47 -4.91 -6.75
CA THR A 114 -12.77 -5.61 -5.66
C THR A 114 -12.79 -4.88 -4.31
N SER A 115 -12.75 -5.67 -3.23
CA SER A 115 -12.67 -5.16 -1.86
C SER A 115 -11.36 -4.41 -1.60
N VAL A 116 -10.26 -4.86 -2.21
CA VAL A 116 -8.93 -4.24 -2.05
C VAL A 116 -8.88 -2.86 -2.69
N VAL A 117 -9.41 -2.71 -3.91
CA VAL A 117 -9.46 -1.40 -4.58
C VAL A 117 -10.40 -0.46 -3.84
N ARG A 118 -11.54 -0.96 -3.34
CA ARG A 118 -12.45 -0.15 -2.53
C ARG A 118 -11.79 0.37 -1.26
N LYS A 119 -11.10 -0.50 -0.52
CA LYS A 119 -10.35 -0.14 0.69
C LYS A 119 -9.30 0.94 0.38
N GLU A 120 -8.51 0.74 -0.68
CA GLU A 120 -7.49 1.69 -1.12
C GLU A 120 -8.08 3.04 -1.53
N LEU A 121 -9.15 3.03 -2.33
CA LEU A 121 -9.81 4.26 -2.77
C LEU A 121 -10.36 5.03 -1.56
N ALA A 122 -11.03 4.35 -0.63
CA ALA A 122 -11.55 4.96 0.58
C ALA A 122 -10.44 5.56 1.46
N TYR A 123 -9.29 4.89 1.55
CA TYR A 123 -8.10 5.41 2.23
C TYR A 123 -7.58 6.70 1.59
N ARG A 124 -7.37 6.72 0.27
CA ARG A 124 -6.85 7.91 -0.43
C ARG A 124 -7.85 9.07 -0.40
N CYS A 125 -9.15 8.79 -0.63
CA CYS A 125 -10.20 9.79 -0.49
C CYS A 125 -10.21 10.40 0.92
N GLN A 126 -10.06 9.59 1.96
CA GLN A 126 -10.02 10.08 3.34
C GLN A 126 -8.83 11.01 3.56
N LYS A 127 -7.64 10.62 3.08
CA LYS A 127 -6.43 11.46 3.16
C LYS A 127 -6.65 12.83 2.52
N VAL A 128 -7.32 12.90 1.35
CA VAL A 128 -7.70 14.18 0.74
C VAL A 128 -8.60 15.01 1.65
N LEU A 129 -9.62 14.41 2.27
CA LEU A 129 -10.52 15.13 3.18
C LEU A 129 -9.82 15.61 4.47
N VAL A 130 -8.87 14.85 5.00
CA VAL A 130 -8.05 15.23 6.16
C VAL A 130 -7.17 16.44 5.84
N GLU A 131 -6.45 16.40 4.71
CA GLU A 131 -5.57 17.51 4.32
C GLU A 131 -6.38 18.77 3.94
N LEU A 132 -7.57 18.60 3.33
CA LEU A 132 -8.49 19.71 3.06
C LEU A 132 -9.02 20.33 4.35
N TRP A 133 -9.37 19.51 5.34
CA TRP A 133 -9.76 20.01 6.66
C TRP A 133 -8.63 20.85 7.28
N GLY A 134 -7.38 20.37 7.19
CA GLY A 134 -6.20 21.09 7.67
C GLY A 134 -6.00 22.45 6.99
N LEU A 135 -6.18 22.51 5.67
CA LEU A 135 -6.11 23.77 4.92
C LEU A 135 -7.24 24.74 5.32
N LEU A 136 -8.48 24.26 5.47
CA LEU A 136 -9.62 25.10 5.85
C LEU A 136 -9.47 25.68 7.25
N LYS A 137 -8.90 24.93 8.21
CA LYS A 137 -8.59 25.44 9.55
C LYS A 137 -7.51 26.52 9.55
N ARG A 138 -6.75 26.66 8.47
CA ARG A 138 -5.70 27.67 8.36
C ARG A 138 -6.23 29.03 7.88
N VAL A 139 -7.45 29.09 7.35
CA VAL A 139 -8.06 30.34 6.87
C VAL A 139 -8.19 31.33 8.05
N PRO A 140 -7.62 32.54 7.94
CA PRO A 140 -7.65 33.56 9.00
C PRO A 140 -9.07 34.01 9.36
N ASP A 141 -9.31 34.20 10.65
CA ASP A 141 -10.54 34.77 11.21
C ASP A 141 -10.43 36.28 11.51
N ASP A 142 -9.20 36.77 11.70
CA ASP A 142 -8.87 38.18 11.97
C ASP A 142 -8.93 39.10 10.74
N GLY A 143 -9.23 38.54 9.57
CA GLY A 143 -9.33 39.27 8.31
C GLY A 143 -7.99 39.68 7.71
N LYS A 144 -6.87 39.18 8.23
CA LYS A 144 -5.53 39.48 7.71
C LYS A 144 -4.99 38.30 6.92
N VAL A 145 -4.21 38.60 5.89
CA VAL A 145 -3.53 37.56 5.13
C VAL A 145 -2.46 36.90 5.99
N ILE A 146 -2.21 35.63 5.72
CA ILE A 146 -1.09 34.89 6.29
C ILE A 146 0.17 35.36 5.56
N PRO A 147 1.23 35.75 6.29
CA PRO A 147 2.51 36.04 5.66
C PRO A 147 2.96 34.87 4.78
N ALA A 148 3.28 35.15 3.51
CA ALA A 148 3.73 34.13 2.55
C ALA A 148 4.99 33.36 3.04
N LEU A 149 5.77 33.98 3.92
CA LEU A 149 6.86 33.40 4.70
C LEU A 149 6.56 33.63 6.18
N GLY A 150 6.45 32.56 6.98
CA GLY A 150 6.26 32.70 8.42
C GLY A 150 7.42 33.45 9.09
N ARG A 151 7.16 34.11 10.23
CA ARG A 151 8.18 34.80 11.04
C ARG A 151 9.33 33.88 11.51
N ASP A 152 9.08 32.56 11.50
CA ASP A 152 10.04 31.52 11.88
C ASP A 152 10.52 30.67 10.68
N GLY A 153 10.38 31.17 9.45
CA GLY A 153 10.76 30.44 8.22
C GLY A 153 9.83 29.28 7.82
N SER A 154 8.75 29.02 8.59
CA SER A 154 7.77 27.98 8.26
C SER A 154 6.78 28.44 7.19
N LYS A 155 6.79 27.78 6.03
CA LYS A 155 5.85 27.99 4.91
C LYS A 155 4.48 27.35 5.18
N GLY A 156 3.86 27.66 6.33
CA GLY A 156 2.78 26.86 6.92
C GLY A 156 1.57 26.60 6.00
N SER A 157 1.10 27.60 5.24
CA SER A 157 -0.02 27.38 4.29
C SER A 157 0.41 26.58 3.07
N LEU A 158 1.58 26.89 2.47
CA LEU A 158 2.05 26.24 1.25
C LEU A 158 2.37 24.75 1.47
N VAL A 159 2.85 24.40 2.67
CA VAL A 159 3.08 23.00 3.05
C VAL A 159 1.78 22.23 3.09
N LEU A 160 0.72 22.78 3.70
CA LEU A 160 -0.60 22.14 3.73
C LEU A 160 -1.20 22.01 2.33
N THR A 161 -1.05 23.04 1.49
CA THR A 161 -1.44 22.99 0.07
C THR A 161 -0.71 21.86 -0.65
N GLY A 162 0.61 21.73 -0.45
CA GLY A 162 1.43 20.67 -1.04
C GLY A 162 1.03 19.26 -0.58
N LYS A 163 0.71 19.08 0.70
CA LYS A 163 0.20 17.80 1.21
C LYS A 163 -1.14 17.43 0.58
N LEU A 164 -2.08 18.38 0.51
CA LEU A 164 -3.37 18.17 -0.14
C LEU A 164 -3.21 17.87 -1.63
N TRP A 165 -2.29 18.55 -2.31
CA TRP A 165 -1.92 18.25 -3.70
C TRP A 165 -1.43 16.82 -3.87
N SER A 166 -0.48 16.39 -3.05
CA SER A 166 0.02 15.01 -3.07
C SER A 166 -1.11 14.00 -2.84
N ALA A 167 -2.00 14.25 -1.88
CA ALA A 167 -3.14 13.39 -1.62
C ALA A 167 -4.11 13.32 -2.82
N CYS A 168 -4.37 14.45 -3.50
CA CYS A 168 -5.19 14.46 -4.71
C CYS A 168 -4.51 13.69 -5.86
N ASP A 169 -3.20 13.86 -6.04
CA ASP A 169 -2.44 13.17 -7.10
C ASP A 169 -2.41 11.66 -6.87
N GLU A 170 -2.38 11.21 -5.61
CA GLU A 170 -2.49 9.80 -5.28
C GLU A 170 -3.85 9.21 -5.71
N VAL A 171 -4.96 9.93 -5.51
CA VAL A 171 -6.28 9.48 -6.00
C VAL A 171 -6.31 9.46 -7.53
N VAL A 172 -5.81 10.51 -8.18
CA VAL A 172 -5.76 10.60 -9.66
C VAL A 172 -4.93 9.45 -10.23
N LYS A 173 -3.75 9.18 -9.66
CA LYS A 173 -2.87 8.06 -10.06
C LYS A 173 -3.57 6.72 -9.90
N LEU A 174 -4.32 6.50 -8.82
CA LEU A 174 -5.09 5.26 -8.64
C LEU A 174 -6.15 5.10 -9.74
N ALA A 175 -6.88 6.17 -10.04
CA ALA A 175 -7.92 6.16 -11.06
C ALA A 175 -7.35 5.93 -12.47
N ASP A 176 -6.22 6.57 -12.80
CA ASP A 176 -5.57 6.43 -14.10
C ASP A 176 -4.94 5.04 -14.29
N LEU A 177 -4.42 4.41 -13.22
CA LEU A 177 -3.95 3.03 -13.25
C LEU A 177 -5.09 2.03 -13.50
N GLY A 178 -6.29 2.33 -12.99
CA GLY A 178 -7.41 1.40 -12.95
C GLY A 178 -7.13 0.17 -12.09
N VAL A 179 -8.05 -0.79 -12.12
CA VAL A 179 -7.96 -2.04 -11.33
C VAL A 179 -6.73 -2.85 -11.74
N GLY A 180 -6.49 -3.03 -13.04
CA GLY A 180 -5.34 -3.81 -13.51
C GLY A 180 -3.99 -3.21 -13.15
N GLY A 181 -3.81 -1.90 -13.36
CA GLY A 181 -2.58 -1.21 -12.97
C GLY A 181 -2.37 -1.17 -11.45
N PHE A 182 -3.45 -1.10 -10.67
CA PHE A 182 -3.40 -1.23 -9.22
C PHE A 182 -2.82 -2.59 -8.79
N TYR A 183 -3.33 -3.70 -9.34
CA TYR A 183 -2.85 -5.04 -9.00
C TYR A 183 -1.43 -5.31 -9.47
N VAL A 184 -1.02 -4.79 -10.63
CA VAL A 184 0.39 -4.85 -11.07
C VAL A 184 1.30 -4.22 -10.03
N ARG A 185 0.98 -2.99 -9.60
CA ARG A 185 1.77 -2.27 -8.61
C ARG A 185 1.80 -2.99 -7.26
N LYS A 186 0.65 -3.49 -6.79
CA LYS A 186 0.58 -4.23 -5.53
C LYS A 186 1.42 -5.51 -5.54
N ALA A 187 1.35 -6.27 -6.63
CA ALA A 187 2.18 -7.44 -6.77
C ALA A 187 3.67 -7.12 -6.93
N GLU A 188 4.03 -5.98 -7.50
CA GLU A 188 5.42 -5.50 -7.49
C GLU A 188 5.87 -5.13 -6.07
N GLU A 189 5.04 -4.38 -5.30
CA GLU A 189 5.30 -4.04 -3.89
C GLU A 189 5.54 -5.32 -3.04
N TRP A 190 4.61 -6.28 -3.06
CA TRP A 190 4.74 -7.54 -2.31
C TRP A 190 5.94 -8.39 -2.75
N ARG A 191 6.23 -8.41 -4.05
CA ARG A 191 7.38 -9.12 -4.60
C ARG A 191 8.69 -8.51 -4.12
N ASP A 192 8.78 -7.19 -4.07
CA ASP A 192 10.00 -6.51 -3.65
C ASP A 192 10.25 -6.81 -2.17
N THR A 193 9.22 -6.81 -1.31
CA THR A 193 9.35 -7.30 0.09
C THR A 193 9.85 -8.74 0.19
N LEU A 194 9.32 -9.66 -0.63
CA LEU A 194 9.80 -11.06 -0.65
C LEU A 194 11.26 -11.18 -1.11
N LYS A 195 11.71 -10.28 -1.99
CA LYS A 195 13.11 -10.23 -2.43
C LYS A 195 14.00 -9.73 -1.31
N ASP A 196 13.56 -8.70 -0.59
CA ASP A 196 14.30 -8.17 0.56
C ASP A 196 14.49 -9.29 1.61
N VAL A 197 13.42 -10.02 1.97
CA VAL A 197 13.50 -11.19 2.86
C VAL A 197 14.44 -12.28 2.32
N MET A 198 14.38 -12.57 1.01
CA MET A 198 15.22 -13.60 0.39
C MET A 198 16.70 -13.22 0.41
N GLU A 199 17.04 -11.97 0.09
CA GLU A 199 18.43 -11.50 0.12
C GLU A 199 18.93 -11.42 1.58
N GLU A 200 18.11 -10.96 2.52
CA GLU A 200 18.44 -10.95 3.96
C GLU A 200 18.75 -12.36 4.48
N LEU A 201 17.89 -13.35 4.20
CA LEU A 201 18.12 -14.75 4.58
C LEU A 201 19.36 -15.35 3.91
N LYS A 202 19.66 -14.93 2.68
CA LYS A 202 20.82 -15.39 1.93
C LYS A 202 22.10 -14.81 2.52
N GLU A 203 22.12 -13.51 2.81
CA GLU A 203 23.24 -12.83 3.48
C GLU A 203 23.50 -13.46 4.84
N TRP A 204 22.45 -13.67 5.66
CA TRP A 204 22.56 -14.35 6.95
C TRP A 204 23.13 -15.76 6.85
N GLY A 205 22.74 -16.53 5.82
CA GLY A 205 23.27 -17.88 5.60
C GLY A 205 24.69 -17.96 5.03
N GLU A 206 25.18 -16.87 4.43
CA GLU A 206 26.51 -16.76 3.80
C GLU A 206 27.56 -16.15 4.75
N GLU A 207 27.18 -15.59 5.90
CA GLU A 207 28.07 -15.03 6.94
C GLU A 207 29.06 -16.05 7.56
N GLU A 208 29.14 -17.28 7.06
CA GLU A 208 29.96 -18.37 7.60
C GLU A 208 31.02 -18.96 6.63
N ASP A 209 31.14 -18.50 5.38
CA ASP A 209 32.08 -19.09 4.41
C ASP A 209 33.46 -18.38 4.33
N ASP A 210 33.73 -17.35 5.15
CA ASP A 210 34.95 -16.52 5.07
C ASP A 210 36.03 -16.83 6.14
N GLU A 211 36.19 -18.09 6.58
CA GLU A 211 37.30 -18.47 7.49
C GLU A 211 38.07 -19.75 7.12
N ASP A 212 38.16 -20.16 5.85
CA ASP A 212 39.02 -21.30 5.48
C ASP A 212 39.66 -21.21 4.07
N ASP A 213 40.16 -20.03 3.67
CA ASP A 213 41.06 -19.92 2.50
C ASP A 213 42.21 -18.91 2.68
N VAL A 214 42.79 -18.86 3.88
CA VAL A 214 44.15 -18.31 4.08
C VAL A 214 45.18 -19.44 4.02
N ASP A 215 45.51 -19.77 2.77
CA ASP A 215 46.79 -20.26 2.26
C ASP A 215 47.77 -20.80 3.31
N GLY A 216 47.90 -22.13 3.34
CA GLY A 216 48.87 -22.81 4.17
C GLY A 216 50.31 -22.46 3.77
N LEU A 217 50.96 -21.59 4.53
CA LEU A 217 52.42 -21.60 4.70
C LEU A 217 52.79 -21.29 6.16
N ALA A 218 53.24 -22.35 6.82
CA ALA A 218 53.92 -22.45 8.10
C ALA A 218 54.78 -21.23 8.50
N ASP A 219 54.78 -20.86 9.79
CA ASP A 219 55.80 -21.37 10.71
C ASP A 219 55.50 -21.05 12.19
N ASP A 220 55.80 -22.04 13.02
CA ASP A 220 56.34 -21.96 14.37
C ASP A 220 55.50 -21.57 15.62
N MET A 221 55.36 -22.58 16.48
CA MET A 221 55.47 -22.55 17.95
C MET A 221 54.69 -21.46 18.73
N ASN A 222 53.62 -21.86 19.45
CA ASN A 222 53.70 -22.14 20.90
C ASN A 222 52.37 -22.65 21.51
N ASN A 223 52.51 -23.76 22.22
CA ASN A 223 51.74 -24.35 23.31
C ASN A 223 50.53 -23.60 23.95
N ALA A 224 49.45 -24.36 24.11
CA ALA A 224 48.45 -24.32 25.20
C ALA A 224 47.57 -23.07 25.38
N SER A 225 46.54 -22.91 24.55
CA SER A 225 45.29 -22.18 24.91
C SER A 225 44.08 -22.42 23.97
N LEU A 226 44.01 -23.55 23.24
CA LEU A 226 42.97 -23.74 22.21
C LEU A 226 41.53 -23.79 22.77
N THR A 227 41.33 -24.21 24.03
CA THR A 227 39.99 -24.35 24.62
C THR A 227 39.35 -23.03 25.05
N GLU A 228 40.15 -22.00 25.36
CA GLU A 228 39.63 -20.70 25.81
C GLU A 228 39.34 -19.77 24.64
N GLN A 229 40.11 -19.87 23.55
CA GLN A 229 39.86 -19.09 22.33
C GLN A 229 38.69 -19.64 21.51
N GLU A 230 38.51 -20.95 21.40
CA GLU A 230 37.27 -21.52 20.82
C GLU A 230 36.04 -21.13 21.65
N MET A 231 36.12 -21.15 23.00
CA MET A 231 35.02 -20.68 23.86
C MET A 231 34.79 -19.17 23.79
N VAL A 232 35.80 -18.37 23.46
CA VAL A 232 35.68 -16.91 23.31
C VAL A 232 35.16 -16.54 21.93
N ASP A 233 35.52 -17.27 20.88
CA ASP A 233 34.93 -17.13 19.55
C ASP A 233 33.47 -17.60 19.54
N ASP A 234 33.14 -18.69 20.24
CA ASP A 234 31.75 -19.15 20.45
C ASP A 234 30.92 -18.17 21.31
N LEU A 235 31.59 -17.39 22.18
CA LEU A 235 30.97 -16.34 23.00
C LEU A 235 30.89 -14.97 22.29
N MET A 236 31.79 -14.70 21.34
CA MET A 236 31.82 -13.48 20.52
C MET A 236 30.93 -13.62 19.27
N ASN A 237 30.73 -14.83 18.76
CA ASN A 237 29.69 -15.19 17.77
C ASN A 237 28.29 -15.29 18.42
N SER A 238 27.94 -14.26 19.20
CA SER A 238 26.60 -14.09 19.77
C SER A 238 25.52 -13.66 18.76
N SER A 239 25.84 -13.70 17.47
CA SER A 239 24.87 -13.84 16.37
C SER A 239 24.54 -15.32 16.27
N SER A 240 23.27 -15.71 16.23
CA SER A 240 22.80 -17.11 16.16
C SER A 240 23.16 -17.80 14.84
N ALA A 241 24.46 -17.95 14.57
CA ALA A 241 25.01 -18.60 13.41
C ALA A 241 24.75 -20.11 13.47
N ILE A 242 24.66 -20.77 12.30
CA ILE A 242 24.28 -22.18 12.22
C ILE A 242 25.48 -23.04 12.64
N PRO A 243 25.39 -23.85 13.72
CA PRO A 243 26.51 -24.65 14.19
C PRO A 243 27.15 -25.47 13.06
N LYS A 244 28.49 -25.58 13.01
CA LYS A 244 29.21 -26.35 11.97
C LYS A 244 28.75 -27.81 11.85
N SER A 245 28.32 -28.40 12.97
CA SER A 245 27.79 -29.76 13.02
C SER A 245 26.38 -29.90 12.43
N ASP A 246 25.66 -28.78 12.31
CA ASP A 246 24.29 -28.65 11.82
C ASP A 246 23.38 -29.82 12.23
N PRO A 247 23.24 -30.09 13.54
CA PRO A 247 22.57 -31.29 14.04
C PRO A 247 21.12 -31.36 13.58
N ASP A 248 20.48 -30.20 13.48
CA ASP A 248 19.09 -30.05 13.10
C ASP A 248 18.91 -29.85 11.60
N LYS A 249 19.97 -29.85 10.79
CA LYS A 249 19.94 -29.71 9.32
C LYS A 249 19.27 -28.41 8.86
N ILE A 250 19.65 -27.28 9.44
CA ILE A 250 19.19 -25.94 9.08
C ILE A 250 19.74 -25.53 7.70
N ARG A 251 21.00 -25.83 7.35
CA ARG A 251 21.58 -25.40 6.05
C ARG A 251 20.82 -26.00 4.85
N PRO A 252 20.50 -27.31 4.82
CA PRO A 252 19.69 -27.87 3.74
C PRO A 252 18.27 -27.26 3.64
N ARG A 253 17.66 -26.89 4.78
CA ARG A 253 16.35 -26.23 4.82
C ARG A 253 16.42 -24.82 4.27
N LEU A 254 17.47 -24.08 4.63
CA LEU A 254 17.73 -22.73 4.11
C LEU A 254 17.91 -22.77 2.59
N ASP A 255 18.76 -23.67 2.09
CA ASP A 255 18.97 -23.89 0.66
C ASP A 255 17.68 -24.20 -0.10
N SER A 256 16.85 -25.09 0.45
CA SER A 256 15.55 -25.45 -0.13
C SER A 256 14.61 -24.25 -0.12
N THR A 257 14.55 -23.52 0.99
CA THR A 257 13.72 -22.32 1.16
C THR A 257 14.11 -21.25 0.16
N LEU A 258 15.39 -20.89 0.03
CA LEU A 258 15.87 -19.87 -0.91
C LEU A 258 15.54 -20.24 -2.36
N LYS A 259 15.71 -21.51 -2.75
CA LYS A 259 15.35 -21.99 -4.10
C LYS A 259 13.86 -21.85 -4.37
N ARG A 260 13.00 -22.22 -3.41
CA ARG A 260 11.53 -22.17 -3.56
C ARG A 260 10.99 -20.75 -3.43
N LEU A 261 11.53 -19.92 -2.55
CA LEU A 261 11.21 -18.50 -2.41
C LEU A 261 11.54 -17.74 -3.70
N ARG A 262 12.67 -18.03 -4.34
CA ARG A 262 13.00 -17.50 -5.67
C ARG A 262 11.92 -17.83 -6.70
N MET A 263 11.36 -19.03 -6.68
CA MET A 263 10.24 -19.40 -7.57
C MET A 263 8.98 -18.59 -7.28
N ILE A 264 8.69 -18.28 -6.02
CA ILE A 264 7.58 -17.40 -5.63
C ILE A 264 7.83 -15.97 -6.14
N VAL A 265 9.04 -15.43 -5.99
CA VAL A 265 9.38 -14.10 -6.56
C VAL A 265 9.12 -14.08 -8.08
N LEU A 266 9.42 -15.16 -8.80
CA LEU A 266 9.11 -15.30 -10.23
C LEU A 266 7.61 -15.42 -10.50
N LEU A 267 6.84 -16.09 -9.62
CA LEU A 267 5.38 -16.16 -9.69
C LEU A 267 4.76 -14.76 -9.70
N TYR A 268 5.15 -13.87 -8.78
CA TYR A 268 4.63 -12.49 -8.78
C TYR A 268 4.95 -11.76 -10.10
N GLN A 269 6.17 -11.90 -10.63
CA GLN A 269 6.52 -11.30 -11.93
C GLN A 269 5.65 -11.84 -13.07
N ALA A 270 5.42 -13.14 -13.08
CA ALA A 270 4.67 -13.80 -14.13
C ALA A 270 3.18 -13.46 -14.05
N ILE A 271 2.58 -13.45 -12.85
CA ILE A 271 1.20 -13.00 -12.61
C ILE A 271 1.03 -11.55 -13.06
N SER A 272 1.93 -10.64 -12.67
CA SER A 272 1.87 -9.23 -13.09
C SER A 272 1.88 -9.09 -14.62
N LYS A 273 2.74 -9.84 -15.31
CA LYS A 273 2.88 -9.76 -16.78
C LYS A 273 1.76 -10.47 -17.54
N ARG A 274 1.29 -11.62 -17.07
CA ARG A 274 0.43 -12.54 -17.83
C ARG A 274 -1.03 -12.54 -17.37
N ARG A 275 -1.33 -12.02 -16.18
CA ARG A 275 -2.69 -11.91 -15.65
C ARG A 275 -3.07 -10.45 -15.41
N PHE A 276 -2.38 -9.72 -14.54
CA PHE A 276 -2.82 -8.35 -14.20
C PHE A 276 -2.70 -7.36 -15.37
N LYS A 277 -1.59 -7.38 -16.13
CA LYS A 277 -1.48 -6.53 -17.36
C LYS A 277 -2.44 -6.93 -18.49
N LYS A 278 -2.99 -8.15 -18.46
CA LYS A 278 -3.94 -8.66 -19.44
C LYS A 278 -5.40 -8.57 -18.97
N LEU A 279 -5.66 -7.94 -17.82
CA LEU A 279 -7.02 -7.73 -17.34
C LEU A 279 -7.85 -6.97 -18.40
N PRO A 280 -9.10 -7.39 -18.64
CA PRO A 280 -10.02 -6.61 -19.46
C PRO A 280 -10.17 -5.19 -18.88
N LYS A 281 -10.42 -4.20 -19.76
CA LYS A 281 -10.66 -2.82 -19.33
C LYS A 281 -11.89 -2.70 -18.43
N ASP A 282 -12.90 -3.51 -18.72
CA ASP A 282 -14.06 -3.67 -17.87
C ASP A 282 -13.84 -4.89 -16.97
N THR A 283 -13.42 -4.63 -15.73
CA THR A 283 -13.23 -5.68 -14.72
C THR A 283 -14.51 -6.02 -13.97
N THR A 284 -15.63 -5.37 -14.30
CA THR A 284 -16.90 -5.51 -13.56
C THR A 284 -17.71 -6.74 -14.02
N THR A 285 -17.25 -7.43 -15.05
CA THR A 285 -17.96 -8.56 -15.66
C THR A 285 -17.60 -9.90 -15.03
N GLY A 286 -18.61 -10.74 -14.81
CA GLY A 286 -18.43 -12.13 -14.41
C GLY A 286 -17.86 -12.29 -13.01
N ASP A 287 -16.88 -13.18 -12.85
CA ASP A 287 -16.26 -13.52 -11.57
C ASP A 287 -14.89 -12.86 -11.35
N ILE A 288 -14.50 -11.92 -12.22
CA ILE A 288 -13.18 -11.26 -12.19
C ILE A 288 -12.91 -10.60 -10.82
N PRO A 289 -13.84 -9.79 -10.24
CA PRO A 289 -13.57 -9.14 -8.97
C PRO A 289 -13.35 -10.14 -7.83
N SER A 290 -14.15 -11.20 -7.77
CA SER A 290 -14.00 -12.26 -6.77
C SER A 290 -12.69 -13.03 -6.92
N LYS A 291 -12.28 -13.35 -8.16
CA LYS A 291 -10.97 -13.97 -8.43
C LYS A 291 -9.82 -13.09 -7.99
N LEU A 292 -9.90 -11.78 -8.27
CA LEU A 292 -8.88 -10.82 -7.86
C LEU A 292 -8.79 -10.66 -6.35
N ASP A 293 -9.93 -10.59 -5.64
CA ASP A 293 -9.94 -10.55 -4.17
C ASP A 293 -9.32 -11.81 -3.56
N LYS A 294 -9.67 -13.01 -4.07
CA LYS A 294 -9.07 -14.27 -3.63
C LYS A 294 -7.58 -14.35 -3.89
N ALA A 295 -7.13 -13.88 -5.05
CA ALA A 295 -5.70 -13.85 -5.35
C ALA A 295 -4.97 -12.85 -4.43
N ALA A 296 -5.56 -11.68 -4.20
CA ALA A 296 -5.00 -10.65 -3.33
C ALA A 296 -4.86 -11.12 -1.88
N SER A 297 -5.87 -11.79 -1.33
CA SER A 297 -5.85 -12.24 0.06
C SER A 297 -4.72 -13.21 0.38
N VAL A 298 -4.25 -13.94 -0.63
CA VAL A 298 -3.10 -14.86 -0.48
C VAL A 298 -1.80 -14.14 -0.81
N LEU A 299 -1.75 -13.35 -1.88
CA LEU A 299 -0.54 -12.61 -2.26
C LEU A 299 -0.13 -11.54 -1.26
N GLU A 300 -1.08 -10.96 -0.51
CA GLU A 300 -0.81 -9.95 0.52
C GLU A 300 -0.17 -10.53 1.78
N THR A 301 -0.47 -11.78 2.13
CA THR A 301 -0.01 -12.40 3.38
C THR A 301 1.34 -13.11 3.24
N LEU A 302 1.71 -13.53 2.03
CA LEU A 302 2.97 -14.24 1.81
C LEU A 302 4.21 -13.48 2.30
N PRO A 303 4.38 -12.17 2.06
CA PRO A 303 5.55 -11.45 2.56
C PRO A 303 5.71 -11.53 4.08
N ASP A 304 4.62 -11.34 4.83
CA ASP A 304 4.64 -11.43 6.30
C ASP A 304 4.96 -12.86 6.75
N ASN A 305 4.31 -13.87 6.15
CA ASN A 305 4.59 -15.28 6.47
C ASN A 305 6.04 -15.69 6.19
N PHE A 306 6.65 -15.16 5.13
CA PHE A 306 8.08 -15.39 4.84
C PHE A 306 9.00 -14.63 5.80
N GLY A 307 8.55 -13.49 6.33
CA GLY A 307 9.22 -12.81 7.44
C GLY A 307 9.20 -13.64 8.72
N ASP A 308 8.07 -14.26 9.06
CA ASP A 308 7.96 -15.18 10.19
C ASP A 308 8.86 -16.41 9.99
N LEU A 309 8.89 -16.98 8.77
CA LEU A 309 9.80 -18.07 8.43
C LEU A 309 11.26 -17.66 8.60
N ALA A 310 11.63 -16.44 8.21
CA ALA A 310 12.97 -15.92 8.44
C ALA A 310 13.30 -15.82 9.94
N GLY A 311 12.33 -15.37 10.75
CA GLY A 311 12.44 -15.38 12.21
C GLY A 311 12.76 -16.77 12.77
N ALA A 312 12.06 -17.82 12.30
CA ALA A 312 12.33 -19.20 12.71
C ALA A 312 13.74 -19.69 12.32
N PHE A 313 14.26 -19.25 11.17
CA PHE A 313 15.66 -19.49 10.79
C PHE A 313 16.64 -18.82 11.75
N TYR A 314 16.41 -17.56 12.11
CA TYR A 314 17.27 -16.83 13.05
C TYR A 314 17.26 -17.44 14.45
N GLU A 315 16.16 -18.06 14.85
CA GLU A 315 16.01 -18.78 16.12
C GLU A 315 16.55 -20.21 16.08
N LEU A 316 16.96 -20.70 14.90
CA LEU A 316 17.42 -22.07 14.65
C LEU A 316 16.37 -23.14 15.05
N ASP A 317 15.09 -22.81 14.98
CA ASP A 317 13.99 -23.71 15.35
C ASP A 317 13.58 -24.59 14.15
N ALA A 318 14.16 -25.79 14.07
CA ALA A 318 13.91 -26.71 12.97
C ALA A 318 12.44 -27.17 12.84
N GLU A 319 11.71 -27.31 13.96
CA GLU A 319 10.31 -27.73 13.92
C GLU A 319 9.43 -26.60 13.36
N GLU A 320 9.68 -25.37 13.82
CA GLU A 320 8.95 -24.20 13.35
C GLU A 320 9.29 -23.85 11.89
N ILE A 321 10.55 -24.00 11.48
CA ILE A 321 10.97 -23.88 10.07
C ILE A 321 10.18 -24.85 9.20
N ASP A 322 10.14 -26.14 9.56
CA ASP A 322 9.43 -27.15 8.75
C ASP A 322 7.93 -26.82 8.62
N ARG A 323 7.30 -26.39 9.73
CA ARG A 323 5.89 -25.98 9.77
C ARG A 323 5.62 -24.77 8.88
N LEU A 324 6.42 -23.71 9.04
CA LEU A 324 6.25 -22.45 8.29
C LEU A 324 6.61 -22.62 6.81
N MET A 325 7.59 -23.46 6.48
CA MET A 325 7.87 -23.83 5.09
C MET A 325 6.63 -24.45 4.45
N GLU A 326 6.02 -25.47 5.07
CA GLU A 326 4.80 -26.09 4.53
C GLU A 326 3.69 -25.05 4.32
N GLU A 327 3.39 -24.26 5.34
CA GLU A 327 2.34 -23.23 5.30
C GLU A 327 2.57 -22.18 4.19
N CYS A 328 3.79 -21.63 4.09
CA CYS A 328 4.13 -20.60 3.11
C CYS A 328 4.02 -21.13 1.68
N PHE A 329 4.58 -22.31 1.42
CA PHE A 329 4.64 -22.86 0.07
C PHE A 329 3.30 -23.44 -0.38
N GLU A 330 2.48 -23.99 0.53
CA GLU A 330 1.10 -24.37 0.22
C GLU A 330 0.23 -23.16 -0.08
N SER A 331 0.38 -22.08 0.69
CA SER A 331 -0.32 -20.81 0.43
C SER A 331 0.02 -20.26 -0.96
N ALA A 332 1.30 -20.26 -1.34
CA ALA A 332 1.73 -19.83 -2.67
C ALA A 332 1.13 -20.70 -3.80
N VAL A 333 1.00 -22.01 -3.58
CA VAL A 333 0.30 -22.90 -4.53
C VAL A 333 -1.17 -22.53 -4.66
N GLY A 334 -1.84 -22.10 -3.59
CA GLY A 334 -3.24 -21.64 -3.64
C GLY A 334 -3.48 -20.52 -4.66
N VAL A 335 -2.56 -19.55 -4.78
CA VAL A 335 -2.64 -18.49 -5.79
C VAL A 335 -2.66 -19.06 -7.20
N SER A 336 -1.81 -20.07 -7.44
CA SER A 336 -1.67 -20.66 -8.76
C SER A 336 -2.95 -21.34 -9.24
N GLU A 337 -3.82 -21.81 -8.33
CA GLU A 337 -5.14 -22.35 -8.68
C GLU A 337 -6.12 -21.24 -9.07
N VAL A 338 -6.08 -20.09 -8.38
CA VAL A 338 -6.99 -18.97 -8.64
C VAL A 338 -6.70 -18.30 -9.98
N LEU A 339 -5.42 -18.18 -10.35
CA LEU A 339 -4.98 -17.45 -11.54
C LEU A 339 -4.41 -18.35 -12.65
N LYS A 340 -4.67 -19.66 -12.59
CA LYS A 340 -4.20 -20.64 -13.57
C LYS A 340 -4.66 -20.29 -14.98
N LEU A 341 -5.96 -20.11 -15.17
CA LEU A 341 -6.56 -19.83 -16.47
C LEU A 341 -6.53 -18.32 -16.75
N GLY A 342 -6.63 -17.97 -18.03
CA GLY A 342 -6.84 -16.59 -18.44
C GLY A 342 -8.22 -16.08 -18.05
N TRP A 343 -8.47 -14.80 -18.33
CA TRP A 343 -9.71 -14.13 -17.92
C TRP A 343 -10.93 -14.58 -18.73
N GLU A 344 -10.73 -15.21 -19.89
CA GLU A 344 -11.79 -15.81 -20.71
C GLU A 344 -11.93 -17.32 -20.44
N GLY A 345 -11.17 -17.86 -19.46
CA GLY A 345 -11.17 -19.28 -19.11
C GLY A 345 -10.26 -20.13 -20.00
N GLU A 346 -9.44 -19.51 -20.83
CA GLU A 346 -8.50 -20.17 -21.72
C GLU A 346 -7.25 -20.69 -20.98
N SER A 347 -6.70 -21.80 -21.48
CA SER A 347 -5.37 -22.28 -21.10
C SER A 347 -4.33 -21.64 -22.01
N ASP A 348 -3.30 -21.04 -21.44
CA ASP A 348 -2.18 -20.44 -22.17
C ASP A 348 -0.83 -21.00 -21.70
N GLU A 349 0.28 -20.53 -22.30
CA GLU A 349 1.64 -20.91 -21.88
C GLU A 349 1.88 -20.67 -20.37
N PHE A 350 1.21 -19.67 -19.79
CA PHE A 350 1.33 -19.39 -18.36
C PHE A 350 0.55 -20.42 -17.53
N SER A 351 -0.59 -20.93 -18.00
CA SER A 351 -1.28 -22.06 -17.38
C SER A 351 -0.40 -23.31 -17.30
N GLU A 352 0.36 -23.63 -18.36
CA GLU A 352 1.31 -24.74 -18.35
C GLU A 352 2.50 -24.49 -17.40
N TRP A 353 3.02 -23.26 -17.39
CA TRP A 353 4.07 -22.86 -16.46
C TRP A 353 3.61 -22.97 -15.00
N MET A 354 2.36 -22.61 -14.68
CA MET A 354 1.78 -22.74 -13.34
C MET A 354 1.77 -24.19 -12.86
N GLU A 355 1.50 -25.16 -13.74
CA GLU A 355 1.56 -26.59 -13.37
C GLU A 355 2.99 -27.04 -13.03
N LYS A 356 3.98 -26.58 -13.79
CA LYS A 356 5.40 -26.85 -13.48
C LYS A 356 5.80 -26.17 -12.17
N PHE A 357 5.39 -24.93 -11.97
CA PHE A 357 5.62 -24.18 -10.73
C PHE A 357 5.10 -24.95 -9.50
N LYS A 358 3.86 -25.47 -9.56
CA LYS A 358 3.29 -26.27 -8.47
C LYS A 358 4.13 -27.49 -8.14
N VAL A 359 4.61 -28.19 -9.17
CA VAL A 359 5.46 -29.37 -8.98
C VAL A 359 6.79 -28.97 -8.34
N GLU A 360 7.47 -27.94 -8.84
CA GLU A 360 8.77 -27.50 -8.29
C GLU A 360 8.64 -26.97 -6.86
N VAL A 361 7.60 -26.20 -6.53
CA VAL A 361 7.41 -25.65 -5.18
C VAL A 361 7.03 -26.72 -4.16
N LYS A 362 6.47 -27.86 -4.60
CA LYS A 362 6.13 -29.00 -3.74
C LYS A 362 7.26 -30.04 -3.61
N LYS A 363 8.35 -29.92 -4.36
CA LYS A 363 9.51 -30.81 -4.18
C LYS A 363 10.12 -30.51 -2.82
N THR A 364 10.07 -31.51 -1.94
CA THR A 364 10.68 -31.52 -0.62
C THR A 364 12.16 -31.89 -0.74
#